data_AF-A0A3M6XMC9-F1
#
_entry.id   AF-A0A3M6XMC9-F1
#
_cell.length_a   1.000
_cell.length_b   1.000
_cell.length_c   1.000
_cell.angle_alpha   90.00
_cell.angle_beta   90.00
_cell.angle_gamma   90.00
#
_symmetry.space_group_name_H-M   'P 1'
#
loop_
_entity.id
_entity.type
_entity.pdbx_description
1 polymer ?
#
loop_
_entity_poly.entity_id
_entity_poly.type
_entity_poly.pdbx_seq_one_letter_code
_entity_poly.pdbx_strand_id
1 'polypeptide(L)'
;MEANSLWHYILVSLGFDVYIAGARIYSGTEEGGYGGWTHMVNLVTIAGVKYLLDGGFGPQEATQPLPLKVGNVQPQIPPAQSRLVYEPIPQMRDQSQRVWIYQHRYDEGAEWKTMYCFTELEFLPSDIESMNFAPWLSKQTFFTHKLVCVRFTTSGESDPGREGTKRIGRLGSGEGEIDGSLTLNQDVLRWRRRGEKVLDWKFKNEDERVGALAKYFGITLKPEDREAIDDNHTRDR
;
A
#
# COMPACT_ATOMS: atom_id res chain seq x y z
N MET A 1 -3.49 -3.67 7.87
CA MET A 1 -4.62 -2.87 8.43
C MET A 1 -4.16 -1.80 9.41
N GLU A 2 -3.07 -2.03 10.15
CA GLU A 2 -2.54 -1.10 11.16
C GLU A 2 -2.34 0.33 10.65
N ALA A 3 -1.74 0.52 9.46
CA ALA A 3 -1.49 1.85 8.89
C ALA A 3 -2.77 2.68 8.74
N ASN A 4 -3.80 2.12 8.09
CA ASN A 4 -5.08 2.80 7.90
C ASN A 4 -5.89 2.92 9.20
N SER A 5 -5.69 2.01 10.17
CA SER A 5 -6.30 2.15 11.50
C SER A 5 -5.68 3.31 12.28
N LEU A 6 -4.35 3.45 12.28
CA LEU A 6 -3.68 4.60 12.89
C LEU A 6 -4.15 5.91 12.24
N TRP A 7 -4.20 5.95 10.90
CA TRP A 7 -4.69 7.11 10.16
C TRP A 7 -6.14 7.46 10.50
N HIS A 8 -7.00 6.45 10.64
CA HIS A 8 -8.38 6.63 11.08
C HIS A 8 -8.46 7.35 12.42
N TYR A 9 -7.76 6.85 13.44
CA TYR A 9 -7.79 7.45 14.78
C TYR A 9 -7.24 8.88 14.80
N ILE A 10 -6.24 9.19 13.98
CA ILE A 10 -5.75 10.56 13.81
C ILE A 10 -6.84 11.47 13.25
N LEU A 11 -7.51 11.06 12.17
CA LEU A 11 -8.57 11.84 11.52
C LEU A 11 -9.77 12.07 12.46
N VAL A 12 -10.22 11.02 13.16
CA VAL A 12 -11.29 11.13 14.17
C VAL A 12 -10.88 12.11 15.28
N SER A 13 -9.65 12.00 15.78
CA SER A 13 -9.14 12.88 16.85
C SER A 13 -9.03 14.34 16.43
N LEU A 14 -8.82 14.59 15.13
CA LEU A 14 -8.81 15.92 14.54
C LEU A 14 -10.21 16.47 14.22
N GLY A 15 -11.27 15.68 14.45
CA GLY A 15 -12.66 16.09 14.24
C GLY A 15 -13.16 15.97 12.81
N PHE A 16 -12.49 15.18 11.97
CA PHE A 16 -13.00 14.87 10.63
C PHE A 16 -14.21 13.93 10.72
N ASP A 17 -15.18 14.13 9.82
CA ASP A 17 -16.24 13.15 9.56
C ASP A 17 -15.66 12.00 8.74
N VAL A 18 -15.25 10.92 9.41
CA VAL A 18 -14.55 9.78 8.82
C VAL A 18 -15.06 8.48 9.40
N TYR A 19 -15.18 7.47 8.54
CA TYR A 19 -15.45 6.09 8.95
C TYR A 19 -14.59 5.10 8.15
N ILE A 20 -14.48 3.88 8.69
CA ILE A 20 -13.72 2.80 8.06
C ILE A 20 -14.65 2.02 7.11
N ALA A 21 -14.13 1.61 5.97
CA ALA A 21 -14.81 0.66 5.09
C ALA A 21 -13.91 -0.54 4.75
N GLY A 22 -14.52 -1.72 4.62
CA GLY A 22 -13.84 -2.91 4.15
C GLY A 22 -13.53 -2.87 2.65
N ALA A 23 -12.38 -3.44 2.28
CA ALA A 23 -11.92 -3.56 0.90
C ALA A 23 -11.47 -4.99 0.55
N ARG A 24 -11.64 -5.38 -0.72
CA ARG A 24 -11.20 -6.65 -1.30
C ARG A 24 -10.09 -6.40 -2.28
N ILE A 25 -8.93 -7.01 -2.05
CA ILE A 25 -7.80 -6.93 -2.97
C ILE A 25 -8.12 -7.74 -4.22
N TYR A 26 -7.78 -7.19 -5.39
CA TYR A 26 -7.83 -7.91 -6.65
C TYR A 26 -6.58 -8.79 -6.79
N SER A 27 -6.75 -10.06 -7.13
CA SER A 27 -5.67 -11.06 -7.13
C SER A 27 -4.53 -10.74 -8.11
N GLY A 28 -4.84 -10.03 -9.20
CA GLY A 28 -3.88 -9.72 -10.26
C GLY A 28 -3.36 -10.95 -11.01
N THR A 29 -3.92 -12.14 -10.77
CA THR A 29 -3.60 -13.39 -11.48
C THR A 29 -4.34 -13.46 -12.82
N GLU A 30 -3.96 -14.41 -13.68
CA GLU A 30 -4.65 -14.64 -14.97
C GLU A 30 -6.14 -14.97 -14.80
N GLU A 31 -6.48 -15.71 -13.73
CA GLU A 31 -7.88 -16.00 -13.35
C GLU A 31 -8.62 -14.77 -12.84
N GLY A 32 -7.90 -13.76 -12.38
CA GLY A 32 -8.44 -12.51 -11.83
C GLY A 32 -9.28 -12.73 -10.57
N GLY A 33 -10.11 -11.72 -10.26
CA GLY A 33 -11.09 -11.79 -9.17
C GLY A 33 -10.69 -11.07 -7.88
N TYR A 34 -11.71 -10.76 -7.09
CA TYR A 34 -11.61 -10.09 -5.80
C TYR A 34 -11.57 -11.11 -4.65
N GLY A 35 -10.64 -10.94 -3.72
CA GLY A 35 -10.52 -11.80 -2.54
C GLY A 35 -11.59 -11.53 -1.46
N GLY A 36 -11.33 -12.04 -0.25
CA GLY A 36 -12.08 -11.70 0.95
C GLY A 36 -11.86 -10.25 1.40
N TRP A 37 -12.52 -9.86 2.50
CA TRP A 37 -12.25 -8.59 3.17
C TRP A 37 -10.89 -8.68 3.89
N THR A 38 -9.82 -8.29 3.20
CA THR A 38 -8.44 -8.39 3.71
C THR A 38 -7.69 -7.07 3.61
N HIS A 39 -8.39 -5.98 3.27
CA HIS A 39 -7.89 -4.62 3.26
C HIS A 39 -8.95 -3.67 3.83
N MET A 40 -8.55 -2.49 4.27
CA MET A 40 -9.46 -1.46 4.79
C MET A 40 -9.09 -0.11 4.21
N VAL A 41 -10.06 0.78 4.10
CA VAL A 41 -9.86 2.17 3.66
C VAL A 41 -10.58 3.12 4.61
N ASN A 42 -10.19 4.39 4.60
CA ASN A 42 -10.88 5.47 5.30
C ASN A 42 -11.71 6.27 4.31
N LEU A 43 -12.97 6.54 4.66
CA LEU A 43 -13.85 7.40 3.88
C LEU A 43 -14.15 8.66 4.68
N VAL A 44 -13.66 9.81 4.20
CA VAL A 44 -13.79 11.10 4.86
C VAL A 44 -14.73 12.02 4.09
N THR A 45 -15.62 12.73 4.77
CA THR A 45 -16.46 13.76 4.17
C THR A 45 -15.87 15.14 4.45
N ILE A 46 -15.58 15.91 3.40
CA ILE A 46 -15.10 17.29 3.50
C ILE A 46 -15.97 18.15 2.60
N ALA A 47 -16.60 19.18 3.17
CA ALA A 47 -17.49 20.10 2.44
C ALA A 47 -18.57 19.38 1.59
N GLY A 48 -19.15 18.29 2.12
CA GLY A 48 -20.18 17.51 1.44
C GLY A 48 -19.67 16.54 0.37
N VAL A 49 -18.35 16.45 0.15
CA VAL A 49 -17.74 15.50 -0.79
C VAL A 49 -17.05 14.39 0.00
N LYS A 50 -17.33 13.14 -0.36
CA LYS A 50 -16.69 11.96 0.23
C LYS A 50 -15.41 11.62 -0.52
N TYR A 51 -14.32 11.36 0.21
CA TYR A 51 -13.00 11.04 -0.33
C TYR A 51 -12.52 9.69 0.21
N LEU A 52 -11.89 8.93 -0.67
CA LEU A 52 -11.09 7.77 -0.34
C LEU A 52 -9.72 8.23 0.17
N LEU A 53 -9.36 7.73 1.35
CA LEU A 53 -8.03 7.81 1.94
C LEU A 53 -7.52 6.39 2.22
N ASP A 54 -6.40 6.05 1.59
CA ASP A 54 -5.75 4.76 1.75
C ASP A 54 -4.23 4.93 1.71
N GLY A 55 -3.59 4.77 2.87
CA GLY A 55 -2.14 4.78 3.04
C GLY A 55 -1.60 3.41 3.46
N GLY A 56 -2.32 2.34 3.12
CA GLY A 56 -2.00 0.98 3.55
C GLY A 56 -2.02 -0.06 2.43
N PHE A 57 -2.15 0.35 1.16
CA PHE A 57 -2.24 -0.60 0.04
C PHE A 57 -0.87 -0.92 -0.55
N GLY A 58 -0.01 0.08 -0.74
CA GLY A 58 1.32 -0.10 -1.32
C GLY A 58 1.67 0.93 -2.40
N PRO A 59 2.61 0.64 -3.32
CA PRO A 59 3.25 1.70 -4.12
C PRO A 59 2.33 2.30 -5.20
N GLN A 60 1.22 1.63 -5.54
CA GLN A 60 0.19 2.12 -6.45
C GLN A 60 -0.98 2.81 -5.73
N GLU A 61 -0.92 3.00 -4.41
CA GLU A 61 -1.97 3.72 -3.69
C GLU A 61 -2.06 5.19 -4.11
N ALA A 62 -3.22 5.80 -3.86
CA ALA A 62 -3.45 7.20 -4.20
C ALA A 62 -2.55 8.08 -3.32
N THR A 63 -1.83 9.02 -3.92
CA THR A 63 -0.94 9.93 -3.19
C THR A 63 -1.66 11.16 -2.63
N GLN A 64 -2.96 11.27 -2.87
CA GLN A 64 -3.82 12.38 -2.46
C GLN A 64 -5.26 11.90 -2.26
N PRO A 65 -6.10 12.64 -1.51
CA PRO A 65 -7.50 12.29 -1.33
C PRO A 65 -8.24 12.16 -2.66
N LEU A 66 -8.81 10.98 -2.91
CA LEU A 66 -9.48 10.66 -4.17
C LEU A 66 -11.00 10.78 -3.97
N PRO A 67 -11.68 11.78 -4.58
CA PRO A 67 -13.12 11.94 -4.40
C PRO A 67 -13.87 10.73 -4.95
N LEU A 68 -14.91 10.29 -4.24
CA LEU A 68 -15.84 9.25 -4.68
C LEU A 68 -16.72 9.78 -5.82
N LYS A 69 -16.10 9.91 -6.99
CA LYS A 69 -16.68 10.50 -8.20
C LYS A 69 -16.18 9.71 -9.41
N VAL A 70 -17.13 9.10 -10.12
CA VAL A 70 -16.84 8.40 -11.37
C VAL A 70 -16.32 9.38 -12.42
N GLY A 71 -15.35 8.92 -13.22
CA GLY A 71 -14.75 9.71 -14.31
C GLY A 71 -13.69 10.71 -13.85
N ASN A 72 -13.44 10.83 -12.54
CA ASN A 72 -12.36 11.64 -12.01
C ASN A 72 -11.04 10.88 -12.09
N VAL A 73 -10.16 11.28 -13.02
CA VAL A 73 -8.78 10.80 -13.11
C VAL A 73 -7.88 11.74 -12.33
N GLN A 74 -7.12 11.21 -11.38
CA GLN A 74 -6.15 11.99 -10.61
C GLN A 74 -4.72 11.52 -10.89
N PRO A 75 -3.74 12.44 -10.87
CA PRO A 75 -2.34 12.06 -10.81
C PRO A 75 -2.07 11.14 -9.63
N GLN A 76 -1.24 10.13 -9.87
CA GLN A 76 -0.46 9.45 -8.83
C GLN A 76 0.96 10.03 -8.90
N ILE A 77 2.02 9.27 -8.59
CA ILE A 77 3.40 9.64 -8.89
C ILE A 77 3.51 9.75 -10.42
N PRO A 78 3.67 10.96 -10.99
CA PRO A 78 3.62 11.13 -12.44
C PRO A 78 4.67 10.25 -13.13
N PRO A 79 4.39 9.65 -14.29
CA PRO A 79 3.20 9.85 -15.13
C PRO A 79 2.01 8.97 -14.74
N ALA A 80 2.09 8.21 -13.64
CA ALA A 80 1.03 7.31 -13.23
C ALA A 80 -0.23 8.07 -12.80
N GLN A 81 -1.37 7.39 -12.94
CA GLN A 81 -2.69 7.96 -12.66
C GLN A 81 -3.56 6.94 -11.94
N SER A 82 -4.52 7.46 -11.20
CA SER A 82 -5.52 6.70 -10.46
C SER A 82 -6.94 7.18 -10.76
N ARG A 83 -7.92 6.30 -10.61
CA ARG A 83 -9.34 6.65 -10.72
C ARG A 83 -10.22 5.72 -9.89
N LEU A 84 -11.45 6.15 -9.68
CA LEU A 84 -12.54 5.32 -9.17
C LEU A 84 -13.59 5.05 -10.25
N VAL A 85 -14.07 3.81 -10.29
CA VAL A 85 -15.30 3.43 -10.99
C VAL A 85 -16.30 2.84 -10.00
N TYR A 86 -17.60 2.83 -10.34
CA TYR A 86 -18.67 2.38 -9.45
C TYR A 86 -19.58 1.35 -10.13
N GLU A 87 -19.22 0.08 -9.98
CA GLU A 87 -19.70 -1.01 -10.82
C GLU A 87 -19.91 -2.28 -9.97
N PRO A 88 -20.76 -3.23 -10.42
CA PRO A 88 -20.78 -4.56 -9.84
C PRO A 88 -19.45 -5.29 -10.11
N ILE A 89 -19.04 -6.18 -9.21
CA ILE A 89 -17.94 -7.11 -9.50
C ILE A 89 -18.49 -8.42 -10.09
N PRO A 90 -17.72 -9.11 -10.96
CA PRO A 90 -18.21 -10.33 -11.63
C PRO A 90 -18.67 -11.44 -10.68
N GLN A 91 -18.09 -11.49 -9.47
CA GLN A 91 -18.40 -12.52 -8.47
C GLN A 91 -19.73 -12.27 -7.73
N MET A 92 -20.37 -11.10 -7.90
CA MET A 92 -21.68 -10.84 -7.30
C MET A 92 -22.79 -11.54 -8.10
N ARG A 93 -23.66 -12.28 -7.42
CA ARG A 93 -24.86 -12.81 -8.08
C ARG A 93 -25.87 -11.71 -8.39
N ASP A 94 -26.02 -10.76 -7.47
CA ASP A 94 -26.86 -9.58 -7.63
C ASP A 94 -26.06 -8.46 -8.29
N GLN A 95 -26.19 -8.33 -9.61
CA GLN A 95 -25.50 -7.33 -10.42
C GLN A 95 -26.08 -5.91 -10.27
N SER A 96 -27.13 -5.72 -9.46
CA SER A 96 -27.62 -4.38 -9.11
C SER A 96 -26.78 -3.71 -8.03
N GLN A 97 -26.06 -4.51 -7.21
CA GLN A 97 -25.14 -4.02 -6.20
C GLN A 97 -23.89 -3.45 -6.86
N ARG A 98 -23.39 -2.36 -6.30
CA ARG A 98 -22.21 -1.65 -6.80
C ARG A 98 -21.22 -1.47 -5.70
N VAL A 99 -19.96 -1.50 -6.08
CA VAL A 99 -18.82 -1.18 -5.23
C VAL A 99 -17.93 -0.17 -5.92
N TRP A 100 -17.20 0.59 -5.13
CA TRP A 100 -16.15 1.45 -5.66
C TRP A 100 -14.94 0.58 -5.99
N ILE A 101 -14.37 0.76 -7.18
CA ILE A 101 -13.20 0.02 -7.64
C ILE A 101 -12.08 1.02 -7.87
N TYR A 102 -10.99 0.85 -7.14
CA TYR A 102 -9.76 1.61 -7.32
C TYR A 102 -8.94 1.03 -8.46
N GLN A 103 -8.60 1.89 -9.43
CA GLN A 103 -7.80 1.53 -10.59
C GLN A 103 -6.58 2.44 -10.70
N HIS A 104 -5.47 1.86 -11.15
CA HIS A 104 -4.21 2.54 -11.36
C HIS A 104 -3.64 2.19 -12.74
N ARG A 105 -2.98 3.15 -13.39
CA ARG A 105 -2.19 2.95 -14.61
C ARG A 105 -0.85 3.65 -14.50
N TYR A 106 0.17 3.09 -15.15
CA TYR A 106 1.55 3.59 -15.02
C TYR A 106 1.82 4.86 -15.84
N ASP A 107 1.01 5.12 -16.86
CA ASP A 107 1.06 6.31 -17.71
C ASP A 107 -0.28 6.50 -18.43
N GLU A 108 -0.46 7.61 -19.15
CA GLU A 108 -1.71 7.95 -19.83
C GLU A 108 -2.10 7.00 -20.98
N GLY A 109 -1.13 6.34 -21.61
CA GLY A 109 -1.35 5.37 -22.69
C GLY A 109 -1.59 3.94 -22.19
N ALA A 110 -1.20 3.64 -20.94
CA ALA A 110 -1.36 2.33 -20.35
C ALA A 110 -2.81 1.99 -20.00
N GLU A 111 -3.11 0.68 -20.04
CA GLU A 111 -4.38 0.15 -19.57
C GLU A 111 -4.57 0.35 -18.07
N TRP A 112 -5.83 0.58 -17.68
CA TRP A 112 -6.23 0.63 -16.28
C TRP A 112 -6.13 -0.74 -15.64
N LYS A 113 -5.38 -0.84 -14.54
CA LYS A 113 -5.30 -2.06 -13.73
C LYS A 113 -6.15 -1.90 -12.49
N THR A 114 -7.01 -2.89 -12.25
CA THR A 114 -7.78 -2.99 -11.01
C THR A 114 -6.87 -3.37 -9.85
N MET A 115 -7.01 -2.65 -8.74
CA MET A 115 -6.21 -2.83 -7.53
C MET A 115 -7.04 -3.46 -6.41
N TYR A 116 -8.19 -2.88 -6.10
CA TYR A 116 -9.13 -3.39 -5.11
C TYR A 116 -10.52 -2.77 -5.30
N CYS A 117 -11.51 -3.33 -4.61
CA CYS A 117 -12.82 -2.69 -4.46
C CYS A 117 -13.18 -2.49 -2.99
N PHE A 118 -14.09 -1.55 -2.72
CA PHE A 118 -14.59 -1.25 -1.37
C PHE A 118 -16.06 -0.81 -1.42
N THR A 119 -16.72 -0.89 -0.28
CA THR A 119 -18.11 -0.44 -0.11
C THR A 119 -18.15 0.87 0.68
N GLU A 120 -19.30 1.52 0.74
CA GLU A 120 -19.54 2.63 1.68
C GLU A 120 -20.18 2.16 3.00
N LEU A 121 -20.24 0.83 3.22
CA LEU A 121 -20.69 0.27 4.49
C LEU A 121 -19.62 0.57 5.55
N GLU A 122 -20.06 1.11 6.69
CA GLU A 122 -19.19 1.33 7.84
C GLU A 122 -18.79 0.00 8.47
N PHE A 123 -17.49 -0.14 8.72
CA PHE A 123 -16.88 -1.26 9.42
C PHE A 123 -16.40 -0.79 10.78
N LEU A 124 -16.66 -1.59 11.80
CA LEU A 124 -16.26 -1.34 13.18
C LEU A 124 -14.84 -1.85 13.44
N PRO A 125 -14.17 -1.40 14.51
CA PRO A 125 -12.88 -1.96 14.91
C PRO A 125 -12.87 -3.48 15.05
N SER A 126 -13.98 -4.09 15.50
CA SER A 126 -14.15 -5.55 15.59
C SER A 126 -14.18 -6.25 14.23
N ASP A 127 -14.69 -5.57 13.20
CA ASP A 127 -14.64 -6.09 11.83
C ASP A 127 -13.19 -6.08 11.34
N ILE A 128 -12.44 -5.01 11.63
CA ILE A 128 -11.02 -4.88 11.26
C ILE A 128 -10.16 -5.94 11.95
N GLU A 129 -10.40 -6.21 13.23
CA GLU A 129 -9.74 -7.30 13.94
C GLU A 129 -9.98 -8.65 13.24
N SER A 130 -11.24 -8.94 12.92
CA SER A 130 -11.63 -10.18 12.23
C SER A 130 -10.99 -10.30 10.85
N MET A 131 -10.95 -9.20 10.10
CA MET A 131 -10.34 -9.15 8.77
C MET A 131 -8.83 -9.39 8.84
N ASN A 132 -8.16 -9.00 9.92
CA ASN A 132 -6.71 -9.08 10.04
C ASN A 132 -6.20 -10.54 10.22
N PHE A 133 -7.05 -11.48 10.64
CA PHE A 133 -6.63 -12.88 10.82
C PHE A 133 -6.11 -13.52 9.53
N ALA A 134 -6.73 -13.27 8.38
CA ALA A 134 -6.28 -13.83 7.12
C ALA A 134 -4.89 -13.33 6.70
N PRO A 135 -4.62 -12.01 6.57
CA PRO A 135 -3.28 -11.51 6.24
C PRO A 135 -2.25 -11.79 7.34
N TRP A 136 -2.65 -11.97 8.59
CA TRP A 136 -1.72 -12.25 9.70
C TRP A 136 -1.36 -13.73 9.88
N LEU A 137 -2.33 -14.65 9.76
CA LEU A 137 -2.15 -16.05 10.18
C LEU A 137 -2.23 -17.05 9.02
N SER A 138 -2.85 -16.70 7.89
CA SER A 138 -3.02 -17.67 6.80
C SER A 138 -1.70 -17.94 6.09
N LYS A 139 -1.30 -19.20 6.00
CA LYS A 139 -0.12 -19.60 5.21
C LYS A 139 -0.30 -19.38 3.70
N GLN A 140 -1.53 -19.16 3.24
CA GLN A 140 -1.82 -18.90 1.82
C GLN A 140 -1.54 -17.45 1.41
N THR A 141 -1.47 -16.52 2.36
CA THR A 141 -1.08 -15.14 2.05
C THR A 141 0.43 -14.99 2.02
N PHE A 142 0.95 -14.14 1.14
CA PHE A 142 2.38 -13.84 1.12
C PHE A 142 2.84 -13.09 2.39
N PHE A 143 1.94 -12.39 3.09
CA PHE A 143 2.31 -11.63 4.29
C PHE A 143 2.87 -12.48 5.44
N THR A 144 2.61 -13.80 5.46
CA THR A 144 3.11 -14.70 6.51
C THR A 144 4.48 -15.31 6.22
N HIS A 145 5.00 -15.15 5.00
CA HIS A 145 6.24 -15.79 4.57
C HIS A 145 7.08 -14.94 3.61
N LYS A 146 6.65 -13.70 3.33
CA LYS A 146 7.44 -12.72 2.59
C LYS A 146 7.56 -11.41 3.35
N LEU A 147 8.78 -10.88 3.38
CA LEU A 147 9.05 -9.55 3.87
C LEU A 147 8.72 -8.55 2.78
N VAL A 148 7.76 -7.66 3.06
CA VAL A 148 7.38 -6.57 2.15
C VAL A 148 7.41 -5.25 2.88
N CYS A 149 8.07 -4.24 2.29
CA CYS A 149 8.03 -2.87 2.79
C CYS A 149 7.79 -1.92 1.63
N VAL A 150 6.99 -0.90 1.88
CA VAL A 150 6.69 0.16 0.91
C VAL A 150 6.83 1.51 1.60
N ARG A 151 7.38 2.49 0.90
CA ARG A 151 7.40 3.88 1.34
C ARG A 151 7.43 4.81 0.14
N PHE A 152 6.68 5.91 0.20
CA PHE A 152 6.83 7.00 -0.77
C PHE A 152 8.07 7.86 -0.49
N THR A 153 8.70 8.34 -1.56
CA THR A 153 9.89 9.20 -1.51
C THR A 153 9.59 10.57 -2.10
N THR A 154 10.32 11.59 -1.64
CA THR A 154 10.19 12.96 -2.17
C THR A 154 11.37 13.38 -3.04
N SER A 155 11.18 14.47 -3.79
CA SER A 155 12.23 15.07 -4.62
C SER A 155 13.47 15.52 -3.85
N GLY A 156 13.35 15.78 -2.55
CA GLY A 156 14.46 16.12 -1.65
C GLY A 156 15.33 14.93 -1.24
N GLU A 157 14.91 13.69 -1.51
CA GLU A 157 15.67 12.51 -1.16
C GLU A 157 16.72 12.16 -2.24
N SER A 158 17.94 11.86 -1.78
CA SER A 158 19.03 11.33 -2.60
C SER A 158 19.68 10.13 -1.90
N ASP A 159 20.14 9.17 -2.70
CA ASP A 159 20.93 8.04 -2.22
C ASP A 159 22.40 8.25 -2.65
N PRO A 160 23.31 8.55 -1.72
CA PRO A 160 24.72 8.79 -2.05
C PRO A 160 25.48 7.53 -2.47
N GLY A 161 24.83 6.35 -2.49
CA GLY A 161 25.41 5.07 -2.90
C GLY A 161 25.04 3.95 -1.95
N ARG A 162 25.37 2.71 -2.30
CA ARG A 162 24.97 1.50 -1.52
C ARG A 162 25.64 1.40 -0.15
N GLU A 163 26.75 2.10 0.05
CA GLU A 163 27.48 2.13 1.31
C GLU A 163 26.87 3.15 2.30
N GLY A 164 27.14 2.93 3.59
CA GLY A 164 26.68 3.79 4.68
C GLY A 164 25.27 3.47 5.19
N THR A 165 25.11 3.55 6.51
CA THR A 165 23.85 3.29 7.25
C THR A 165 23.02 4.56 7.47
N LYS A 166 23.47 5.70 6.94
CA LYS A 166 22.76 6.96 7.11
C LYS A 166 21.39 6.85 6.45
N ARG A 167 20.36 6.98 7.27
CA ARG A 167 18.96 6.95 6.85
C ARG A 167 18.72 7.92 5.69
N ILE A 168 18.08 7.42 4.64
CA ILE A 168 17.61 8.20 3.49
C ILE A 168 16.19 8.66 3.76
N GLY A 169 15.98 9.97 3.62
CA GLY A 169 14.74 10.64 4.00
C GLY A 169 14.54 10.68 5.51
N ARG A 170 13.74 11.64 5.99
CA ARG A 170 13.12 11.52 7.32
C ARG A 170 11.70 10.99 7.13
N LEU A 171 11.19 10.26 8.11
CA LEU A 171 9.75 9.98 8.17
C LEU A 171 9.05 11.34 8.18
N GLY A 172 8.36 11.69 7.09
CA GLY A 172 7.66 12.96 6.96
C GLY A 172 8.55 14.22 6.89
N SER A 173 9.74 14.19 6.24
CA SER A 173 10.51 15.43 6.06
C SER A 173 9.75 16.54 5.33
N GLY A 174 8.70 16.22 4.55
CA GLY A 174 7.85 17.23 3.89
C GLY A 174 8.56 18.14 2.89
N GLU A 175 9.87 17.96 2.70
CA GLU A 175 10.67 18.71 1.75
C GLU A 175 10.57 18.06 0.38
N GLY A 176 9.94 18.78 -0.54
CA GLY A 176 9.73 18.36 -1.92
C GLY A 176 8.44 17.59 -2.15
N GLU A 177 8.06 17.47 -3.42
CA GLU A 177 6.90 16.70 -3.86
C GLU A 177 7.17 15.20 -3.79
N ILE A 178 6.13 14.40 -3.58
CA ILE A 178 6.21 12.94 -3.73
C ILE A 178 6.54 12.66 -5.20
N ASP A 179 7.67 12.00 -5.45
CA ASP A 179 8.14 11.74 -6.81
C ASP A 179 8.52 10.28 -7.05
N GLY A 180 8.37 9.41 -6.05
CA GLY A 180 8.74 8.02 -6.17
C GLY A 180 8.24 7.13 -5.04
N SER A 181 8.54 5.85 -5.19
CA SER A 181 8.26 4.83 -4.19
C SER A 181 9.41 3.83 -4.09
N LEU A 182 9.74 3.47 -2.85
CA LEU A 182 10.60 2.36 -2.51
C LEU A 182 9.72 1.14 -2.22
N THR A 183 10.10 -0.01 -2.78
CA THR A 183 9.46 -1.29 -2.53
C THR A 183 10.53 -2.32 -2.25
N LEU A 184 10.54 -2.87 -1.05
CA LEU A 184 11.27 -4.08 -0.72
C LEU A 184 10.31 -5.25 -0.85
N ASN A 185 10.65 -6.20 -1.71
CA ASN A 185 9.94 -7.46 -1.85
C ASN A 185 10.94 -8.61 -1.67
N GLN A 186 10.85 -9.26 -0.52
CA GLN A 186 11.72 -10.29 -0.02
C GLN A 186 13.19 -9.87 0.04
N ASP A 187 13.89 -9.99 -1.07
CA ASP A 187 15.34 -9.79 -1.20
C ASP A 187 15.67 -8.81 -2.33
N VAL A 188 14.66 -8.11 -2.87
CA VAL A 188 14.85 -7.09 -3.90
C VAL A 188 14.29 -5.75 -3.41
N LEU A 189 15.18 -4.76 -3.29
CA LEU A 189 14.80 -3.36 -3.11
C LEU A 189 14.73 -2.67 -4.47
N ARG A 190 13.57 -2.06 -4.75
CA ARG A 190 13.35 -1.24 -5.94
C ARG A 190 13.01 0.17 -5.54
N TRP A 191 13.62 1.13 -6.22
CA TRP A 191 13.21 2.53 -6.17
C TRP A 191 12.75 2.93 -7.56
N ARG A 192 11.49 3.35 -7.67
CA ARG A 192 10.98 4.02 -8.86
C ARG A 192 10.74 5.49 -8.57
N ARG A 193 11.17 6.35 -9.47
CA ARG A 193 10.90 7.80 -9.41
C ARG A 193 10.43 8.27 -10.77
N ARG A 194 9.34 9.03 -10.79
CA ARG A 194 8.76 9.61 -12.00
C ARG A 194 8.56 8.60 -13.14
N GLY A 195 8.08 7.39 -12.81
CA GLY A 195 7.92 6.27 -13.75
C GLY A 195 9.19 5.44 -14.01
N GLU A 196 10.36 6.02 -13.79
CA GLU A 196 11.67 5.40 -14.05
C GLU A 196 12.16 4.54 -12.90
N LYS A 197 12.87 3.45 -13.21
CA LYS A 197 13.53 2.61 -12.20
C LYS A 197 14.92 3.16 -11.91
N VAL A 198 15.11 3.74 -10.73
CA VAL A 198 16.36 4.37 -10.29
C VAL A 198 17.24 3.44 -9.48
N LEU A 199 16.64 2.46 -8.80
CA LEU A 199 17.35 1.41 -8.06
C LEU A 199 16.66 0.06 -8.28
N ASP A 200 17.47 -0.98 -8.47
CA ASP A 200 17.06 -2.38 -8.46
C ASP A 200 18.21 -3.18 -7.82
N TRP A 201 18.07 -3.49 -6.54
CA TRP A 201 19.11 -4.12 -5.75
C TRP A 201 18.61 -5.45 -5.20
N LYS A 202 19.15 -6.54 -5.76
CA LYS A 202 19.04 -7.89 -5.23
C LYS A 202 20.07 -8.08 -4.12
N PHE A 203 19.62 -8.37 -2.91
CA PHE A 203 20.48 -8.62 -1.76
C PHE A 203 21.20 -9.96 -1.89
N LYS A 204 22.45 -10.00 -1.43
CA LYS A 204 23.28 -11.21 -1.41
C LYS A 204 23.15 -12.00 -0.11
N ASN A 205 22.79 -11.31 0.98
CA ASN A 205 22.70 -11.87 2.32
C ASN A 205 21.75 -11.02 3.19
N GLU A 206 21.47 -11.52 4.40
CA GLU A 206 20.57 -10.86 5.35
C GLU A 206 21.11 -9.52 5.89
N ASP A 207 22.43 -9.36 6.01
CA ASP A 207 23.01 -8.09 6.46
C ASP A 207 22.72 -6.95 5.49
N GLU A 208 22.76 -7.21 4.18
CA GLU A 208 22.33 -6.24 3.17
C GLU A 208 20.84 -5.89 3.31
N ARG A 209 19.99 -6.88 3.59
CA ARG A 209 18.54 -6.69 3.78
C ARG A 209 18.23 -5.89 5.04
N VAL A 210 18.81 -6.24 6.17
CA VAL A 210 18.67 -5.53 7.45
C VAL A 210 19.24 -4.12 7.35
N GLY A 211 20.39 -3.96 6.69
CA GLY A 211 20.98 -2.65 6.40
C GLY A 211 20.04 -1.78 5.57
N ALA A 212 19.37 -2.35 4.56
CA ALA A 212 18.40 -1.65 3.73
C ALA A 212 17.13 -1.26 4.51
N LEU A 213 16.63 -2.12 5.41
CA LEU A 213 15.51 -1.79 6.30
C LEU A 213 15.82 -0.55 7.15
N ALA A 214 17.00 -0.50 7.75
CA ALA A 214 17.43 0.64 8.56
C ALA A 214 17.62 1.90 7.70
N LYS A 215 18.31 1.77 6.56
CA LYS A 215 18.66 2.89 5.68
C LYS A 215 17.45 3.50 4.97
N TYR A 216 16.61 2.70 4.33
CA TYR A 216 15.55 3.19 3.43
C TYR A 216 14.18 3.31 4.09
N PHE A 217 13.92 2.50 5.12
CA PHE A 217 12.62 2.46 5.81
C PHE A 217 12.71 2.98 7.26
N GLY A 218 13.92 3.14 7.82
CA GLY A 218 14.09 3.54 9.22
C GLY A 218 13.71 2.44 10.21
N ILE A 219 13.63 1.19 9.74
CA ILE A 219 13.28 0.03 10.56
C ILE A 219 14.56 -0.60 11.07
N THR A 220 14.78 -0.56 12.38
CA THR A 220 15.94 -1.20 13.02
C THR A 220 15.47 -2.38 13.84
N LEU A 221 16.05 -3.55 13.58
CA LEU A 221 15.71 -4.79 14.27
C LEU A 221 16.67 -5.04 15.43
N LYS A 222 16.12 -5.51 16.55
CA LYS A 222 16.92 -6.03 17.65
C LYS A 222 17.62 -7.32 17.21
N PRO A 223 18.71 -7.75 17.87
CA PRO A 223 19.40 -8.98 17.53
C PRO A 223 18.47 -10.20 17.46
N GLU A 224 17.53 -10.32 18.39
CA GLU A 224 16.60 -11.46 18.46
C GLU A 224 15.61 -11.47 17.28
N ASP A 225 15.20 -10.28 16.83
CA ASP A 225 14.26 -10.14 15.69
C ASP A 225 14.94 -10.42 14.34
N ARG A 226 16.27 -10.33 14.26
CA ARG A 226 17.01 -10.63 13.02
C ARG A 226 16.96 -12.11 12.69
N GLU A 227 17.04 -12.98 13.69
CA GLU A 227 16.93 -14.43 13.50
C GLU A 227 15.55 -14.81 12.97
N ALA A 228 14.49 -14.12 13.42
CA ALA A 228 13.11 -14.40 13.02
C ALA A 228 12.81 -14.06 11.54
N ILE A 229 13.59 -13.17 10.93
CA ILE A 229 13.42 -12.78 9.53
C ILE A 229 14.43 -13.45 8.59
N ASP A 230 15.41 -14.20 9.09
CA ASP A 230 16.41 -14.87 8.26
C ASP A 230 15.79 -16.03 7.47
N ASP A 231 15.81 -15.91 6.14
CA ASP A 231 15.29 -16.92 5.21
C ASP A 231 16.04 -18.26 5.28
N ASN A 232 17.24 -18.30 5.85
CA ASN A 232 17.99 -19.55 5.95
C ASN A 232 17.31 -20.60 6.86
N HIS A 233 16.39 -20.18 7.74
CA HIS A 233 15.66 -21.09 8.64
C HIS A 233 14.38 -21.69 8.04
N THR A 234 13.92 -21.23 6.86
CA THR A 234 12.71 -21.75 6.21
C THR A 234 12.97 -22.81 5.15
N ARG A 235 14.24 -23.13 4.82
CA ARG A 235 14.59 -24.16 3.82
C ARG A 235 14.55 -25.61 4.33
N ASP A 236 14.49 -25.82 5.64
CA ASP A 236 14.55 -27.14 6.28
C ASP A 236 13.22 -27.56 6.98
N ARG A 237 12.06 -27.03 6.58
CA ARG A 237 10.75 -27.44 7.12
C ARG A 237 9.72 -27.74 6.05
#